data_AF-E4PRZ1-F1
#
_entry.id   AF-E4PRZ1-F1
#
_cell.length_a   1.000
_cell.length_b   1.000
_cell.length_c   1.000
_cell.angle_alpha   90.00
_cell.angle_beta   90.00
_cell.angle_gamma   90.00
#
_symmetry.space_group_name_H-M   'P 1'
#
loop_
_entity.id
_entity.type
_entity.pdbx_description
1 polymer ?
#
loop_
_entity_poly.entity_id
_entity_poly.type
_entity_poly.pdbx_seq_one_letter_code
_entity_poly.pdbx_strand_id
1 'polypeptide(L)'
;MNALEKADPNTLGYVARFEEGACLITERELKDAVANIIKGSEIEPKPGRRGEVHLSVGVRCLDVDQKSVFSLSIRFGRKDSDSTVLYVKDYGEIFSAMEAEAVLHNIKIAVEAAMTDYTLASFDR
;
A
#
# COMPACT_ATOMS: atom_id res chain seq x y z
N MET A 1 8.94 -10.44 -30.73
CA MET A 1 8.93 -9.51 -29.59
C MET A 1 7.48 -9.15 -29.33
N ASN A 2 6.86 -9.71 -28.29
CA ASN A 2 5.49 -9.37 -27.94
C ASN A 2 5.48 -7.94 -27.41
N ALA A 3 4.68 -7.08 -28.04
CA ALA A 3 4.34 -5.78 -27.47
C ALA A 3 3.77 -6.05 -26.07
N LEU A 4 4.44 -5.56 -25.03
CA LEU A 4 3.85 -5.52 -23.70
C LEU A 4 2.54 -4.75 -23.84
N GLU A 5 1.41 -5.43 -23.64
CA GLU A 5 0.10 -4.78 -23.55
C GLU A 5 0.24 -3.58 -22.62
N LYS A 6 -0.20 -2.40 -23.08
CA LYS A 6 -0.20 -1.21 -22.22
C LYS A 6 -1.04 -1.56 -20.99
N ALA A 7 -0.45 -1.39 -19.80
CA ALA A 7 -1.13 -1.63 -18.54
C ALA A 7 -2.46 -0.85 -18.52
N ASP A 8 -3.55 -1.53 -18.14
CA ASP A 8 -4.87 -0.92 -17.97
C ASP A 8 -4.81 0.07 -16.79
N PRO A 9 -5.04 1.37 -17.01
CA PRO A 9 -4.98 2.36 -15.94
C PRO A 9 -6.07 2.14 -14.88
N ASN A 10 -7.07 1.27 -15.11
CA ASN A 10 -8.09 0.92 -14.13
C ASN A 10 -7.68 -0.23 -13.19
N THR A 11 -6.46 -0.74 -13.31
CA THR A 11 -5.96 -1.87 -12.50
C THR A 11 -4.77 -1.45 -11.65
N LEU A 12 -4.93 -1.51 -10.31
CA LEU A 12 -3.83 -1.33 -9.37
C LEU A 12 -3.41 -2.67 -8.78
N GLY A 13 -2.13 -3.02 -9.01
CA GLY A 13 -1.46 -4.08 -8.27
C GLY A 13 -1.30 -3.66 -6.81
N TYR A 14 -1.71 -4.47 -5.84
CA TYR A 14 -1.40 -4.16 -4.43
C TYR A 14 -0.91 -5.37 -3.64
N VAL A 15 -0.05 -5.09 -2.66
CA VAL A 15 0.48 -6.07 -1.72
C VAL A 15 0.35 -5.47 -0.32
N ALA A 16 -0.49 -6.07 0.51
CA ALA A 16 -0.54 -5.79 1.94
C ALA A 16 0.30 -6.84 2.68
N ARG A 17 1.35 -6.42 3.38
CA ARG A 17 2.17 -7.28 4.23
C ARG A 17 1.93 -6.92 5.69
N PHE A 18 1.67 -7.94 6.49
CA PHE A 18 1.51 -7.83 7.92
C PHE A 18 2.55 -8.73 8.57
N GLU A 19 3.50 -8.15 9.30
CA GLU A 19 4.45 -8.92 10.10
C GLU A 19 3.82 -9.19 11.47
N GLU A 20 3.53 -10.47 11.74
CA GLU A 20 2.93 -10.91 13.01
C GLU A 20 3.84 -10.54 14.20
N GLY A 21 3.27 -9.82 15.17
CA GLY A 21 3.89 -9.29 16.37
C GLY A 21 2.84 -8.65 17.29
N ALA A 22 3.24 -7.84 18.28
CA ALA A 22 2.36 -7.14 19.24
C ALA A 22 1.48 -6.03 18.62
N CYS A 23 1.02 -6.21 17.38
CA CYS A 23 0.18 -5.26 16.67
C CYS A 23 -1.20 -5.12 17.30
N LEU A 24 -1.64 -3.86 17.43
CA LEU A 24 -2.98 -3.50 17.94
C LEU A 24 -4.09 -3.66 16.89
N ILE A 25 -3.72 -3.83 15.61
CA ILE A 25 -4.63 -4.10 14.50
C ILE A 25 -4.33 -5.47 13.90
N THR A 26 -5.32 -6.09 13.29
CA THR A 26 -5.21 -7.37 12.60
C THR A 26 -4.84 -7.20 11.12
N GLU A 27 -4.31 -8.26 10.50
CA GLU A 27 -4.07 -8.30 9.05
C GLU A 27 -5.38 -8.03 8.26
N ARG A 28 -6.52 -8.49 8.78
CA ARG A 28 -7.83 -8.25 8.17
C ARG A 28 -8.19 -6.77 8.17
N GLU A 29 -8.06 -6.08 9.30
CA GLU A 29 -8.36 -4.64 9.40
C GLU A 29 -7.46 -3.83 8.47
N LEU A 30 -6.18 -4.19 8.36
CA LEU A 30 -5.26 -3.59 7.39
C LEU A 30 -5.75 -3.78 5.95
N LYS A 31 -6.06 -5.02 5.55
CA LYS A 31 -6.54 -5.33 4.20
C LYS A 31 -7.84 -4.61 3.88
N ASP A 32 -8.79 -4.59 4.81
CA ASP A 32 -10.09 -3.93 4.65
C ASP A 32 -9.92 -2.41 4.50
N ALA A 33 -9.07 -1.77 5.31
CA ALA A 33 -8.79 -0.34 5.22
C ALA A 33 -8.19 0.04 3.86
N VAL A 34 -7.18 -0.71 3.39
CA VAL A 34 -6.54 -0.47 2.08
C VAL A 34 -7.54 -0.71 0.94
N ALA A 35 -8.28 -1.84 0.97
CA ALA A 35 -9.21 -2.20 -0.10
C ALA A 35 -10.38 -1.21 -0.22
N ASN A 36 -10.89 -0.68 0.89
CA ASN A 36 -11.99 0.29 0.87
C ASN A 36 -11.60 1.61 0.17
N ILE A 37 -10.35 2.06 0.33
CA ILE A 37 -9.87 3.28 -0.32
C ILE A 37 -9.66 3.05 -1.81
N ILE A 38 -9.09 1.90 -2.20
CA ILE A 38 -8.91 1.53 -3.60
C ILE A 38 -10.27 1.42 -4.31
N LYS A 39 -11.24 0.69 -3.71
CA LYS A 39 -12.61 0.56 -4.26
C LYS A 39 -13.34 1.89 -4.33
N GLY A 40 -13.19 2.75 -3.33
CA GLY A 40 -13.74 4.10 -3.33
C GLY A 40 -13.17 5.00 -4.44
N SER A 41 -12.05 4.59 -5.05
CA SER A 41 -11.41 5.26 -6.17
C SER A 41 -11.77 4.64 -7.54
N GLU A 42 -12.78 3.76 -7.60
CA GLU A 42 -13.23 3.05 -8.81
C GLU A 42 -12.17 2.16 -9.50
N ILE A 43 -11.07 1.85 -8.81
CA ILE A 43 -9.97 1.03 -9.34
C ILE A 43 -10.10 -0.41 -8.85
N GLU A 44 -9.91 -1.39 -9.76
CA GLU A 44 -9.96 -2.81 -9.39
C GLU A 44 -8.62 -3.27 -8.80
N PRO A 45 -8.60 -3.81 -7.57
CA PRO A 45 -7.39 -4.40 -7.01
C PRO A 45 -7.10 -5.77 -7.64
N LYS A 46 -5.90 -5.97 -8.23
CA LYS A 46 -5.47 -7.25 -8.81
C LYS A 46 -4.06 -7.66 -8.37
N PRO A 47 -3.67 -8.94 -8.50
CA PRO A 47 -2.27 -9.35 -8.39
C PRO A 47 -1.46 -8.69 -9.50
N GLY A 48 -0.47 -7.86 -9.15
CA GLY A 48 0.13 -6.99 -10.15
C GLY A 48 1.15 -7.67 -11.08
N ARG A 49 1.13 -7.22 -12.34
CA ARG A 49 1.88 -7.77 -13.49
C ARG A 49 3.02 -6.84 -13.89
N ARG A 50 3.88 -7.34 -14.77
CA ARG A 50 4.98 -6.56 -15.35
C ARG A 50 4.42 -5.31 -16.07
N GLY A 51 5.02 -4.15 -15.82
CA GLY A 51 4.61 -2.85 -16.36
C GLY A 51 3.51 -2.15 -15.57
N GLU A 52 2.86 -2.86 -14.65
CA GLU A 52 1.81 -2.29 -13.80
C GLU A 52 2.41 -1.51 -12.64
N VAL A 53 1.60 -0.57 -12.17
CA VAL A 53 1.87 0.21 -10.97
C VAL A 53 1.44 -0.59 -9.76
N HIS A 54 2.25 -0.53 -8.71
CA HIS A 54 2.08 -1.29 -7.48
C HIS A 54 2.01 -0.38 -6.27
N LEU A 55 1.03 -0.65 -5.39
CA LEU A 55 0.96 -0.14 -4.03
C LEU A 55 1.39 -1.24 -3.06
N SER A 56 2.43 -0.98 -2.29
CA SER A 56 2.87 -1.86 -1.20
C SER A 56 2.56 -1.19 0.13
N VAL A 57 1.76 -1.84 0.97
CA VAL A 57 1.47 -1.40 2.33
C VAL A 57 2.00 -2.46 3.28
N GLY A 58 3.00 -2.11 4.08
CA GLY A 58 3.58 -2.97 5.11
C GLY A 58 3.27 -2.42 6.48
N VAL A 59 2.79 -3.26 7.39
CA VAL A 59 2.71 -2.93 8.82
C VAL A 59 3.59 -3.90 9.58
N ARG A 60 4.48 -3.34 10.40
CA ARG A 60 5.27 -4.06 11.39
C ARG A 60 5.03 -3.42 12.74
N CYS A 61 4.87 -4.22 13.79
CA CYS A 61 4.79 -3.69 15.15
C CYS A 61 5.94 -4.23 15.98
N LEU A 62 6.55 -3.33 16.74
CA LEU A 62 7.61 -3.60 17.69
C LEU A 62 7.01 -3.45 19.08
N ASP A 63 7.26 -4.41 19.96
CA ASP A 63 6.97 -4.25 21.39
C ASP A 63 8.17 -3.55 22.04
N VAL A 64 7.97 -2.33 22.50
CA VAL A 64 8.99 -1.53 23.19
C VAL A 64 8.42 -1.14 24.55
N ASP A 65 8.99 -1.68 25.62
CA ASP A 65 8.57 -1.39 27.00
C ASP A 65 7.06 -1.56 27.25
N GLN A 66 6.44 -2.65 26.75
CA GLN A 66 5.01 -2.94 26.83
C GLN A 66 4.12 -1.95 26.06
N LYS A 67 4.70 -1.14 25.17
CA LYS A 67 3.97 -0.28 24.24
C LYS A 67 4.17 -0.81 22.83
N SER A 68 3.07 -1.03 22.13
CA SER A 68 3.11 -1.35 20.70
C SER A 68 3.52 -0.12 19.91
N VAL A 69 4.70 -0.17 19.30
CA VAL A 69 5.19 0.83 18.36
C VAL A 69 4.96 0.28 16.96
N PHE A 70 4.19 0.99 16.14
CA PHE A 70 4.01 0.59 14.74
C PHE A 70 5.12 1.17 13.86
N SER A 71 5.37 0.48 12.75
CA SER A 71 6.13 0.92 11.59
C SER A 71 5.26 0.63 10.38
N LEU A 72 4.73 1.71 9.80
CA LEU A 72 3.93 1.66 8.58
C LEU A 72 4.85 1.98 7.41
N SER A 73 5.00 1.09 6.44
CA SER A 73 5.78 1.31 5.23
C SER A 73 4.83 1.32 4.03
N ILE A 74 4.57 2.48 3.45
CA ILE A 74 3.75 2.61 2.24
C ILE A 74 4.62 3.05 1.08
N ARG A 75 4.67 2.22 0.04
CA ARG A 75 5.51 2.46 -1.13
C ARG A 75 4.71 2.30 -2.41
N PHE A 76 4.91 3.26 -3.30
CA PHE A 76 4.32 3.28 -4.62
C PHE A 76 5.41 3.08 -5.67
N GLY A 77 5.18 2.19 -6.63
CA GLY A 77 6.22 1.80 -7.57
C GLY A 77 5.70 1.20 -8.87
N ARG A 78 6.62 0.82 -9.75
CA ARG A 78 6.31 0.05 -10.97
C ARG A 78 6.99 -1.29 -10.91
N LYS A 79 6.32 -2.32 -11.42
CA LYS A 79 6.89 -3.65 -11.55
C LYS A 79 7.61 -3.77 -12.88
N ASP A 80 8.93 -3.98 -12.86
CA ASP A 80 9.76 -4.03 -14.09
C ASP A 80 9.98 -5.47 -14.61
N SER A 81 9.86 -6.46 -13.71
CA SER A 81 9.94 -7.90 -14.02
C SER A 81 8.97 -8.69 -13.15
N ASP A 82 8.86 -10.01 -13.36
CA ASP A 82 7.92 -10.86 -12.60
C ASP A 82 8.17 -10.85 -11.07
N SER A 83 9.40 -10.50 -10.64
CA SER A 83 9.81 -10.49 -9.24
C SER A 83 10.30 -9.12 -8.72
N THR A 84 10.50 -8.12 -9.59
CA THR A 84 11.11 -6.84 -9.20
C THR A 84 10.09 -5.71 -9.16
N VAL A 85 9.91 -5.12 -7.98
CA VAL A 85 9.14 -3.88 -7.78
C VAL A 85 10.12 -2.73 -7.54
N LEU A 86 10.09 -1.74 -8.42
CA LEU A 86 10.85 -0.50 -8.29
C LEU A 86 9.97 0.54 -7.60
N TYR A 87 10.28 0.87 -6.34
CA TYR A 87 9.58 1.91 -5.61
C TYR A 87 10.07 3.29 -6.05
N VAL A 88 9.12 4.16 -6.37
CA VAL A 88 9.35 5.53 -6.84
C VAL A 88 9.15 6.53 -5.72
N LYS A 89 8.25 6.23 -4.77
CA LYS A 89 7.95 7.11 -3.64
C LYS A 89 7.67 6.32 -2.38
N ASP A 90 8.29 6.77 -1.29
CA ASP A 90 8.02 6.31 0.07
C ASP A 90 7.15 7.37 0.78
N TYR A 91 6.03 6.94 1.35
CA TYR A 91 5.07 7.80 2.06
C TYR A 91 5.36 7.88 3.57
N GLY A 92 6.45 7.26 4.01
CA GLY A 92 7.02 7.41 5.33
C GLY A 92 6.97 6.14 6.15
N GLU A 93 7.83 6.10 7.17
CA GLU A 93 7.77 5.19 8.32
C GLU A 93 7.33 6.00 9.53
N ILE A 94 6.09 5.80 9.98
CA ILE A 94 5.59 6.42 11.20
C ILE A 94 5.90 5.47 12.36
N PHE A 95 6.62 5.97 13.36
CA PHE A 95 6.88 5.30 14.63
C PHE A 95 6.11 6.02 15.73
N SER A 96 5.06 5.39 16.26
CA SER A 96 4.35 5.96 17.41
C SER A 96 3.69 4.87 18.24
N ALA A 97 3.49 5.14 19.54
CA ALA A 97 2.61 4.36 20.39
C ALA A 97 1.21 4.98 20.28
N MET A 98 0.35 4.38 19.44
CA MET A 98 -0.99 4.90 19.15
C MET A 98 -2.05 3.83 19.36
N GLU A 99 -3.26 4.25 19.70
CA GLU A 99 -4.46 3.41 19.69
C GLU A 99 -4.78 2.90 18.27
N ALA A 100 -5.44 1.74 18.18
CA ALA A 100 -5.75 1.08 16.90
C ALA A 100 -6.46 2.00 15.89
N GLU A 101 -7.40 2.82 16.35
CA GLU A 101 -8.15 3.76 15.49
C GLU A 101 -7.24 4.81 14.82
N ALA A 102 -6.28 5.35 15.58
CA ALA A 102 -5.33 6.32 15.05
C ALA A 102 -4.35 5.67 14.05
N VAL A 103 -3.99 4.40 14.25
CA VAL A 103 -3.20 3.62 13.29
C VAL A 103 -3.97 3.46 11.97
N LEU A 104 -5.23 3.03 12.02
CA LEU A 104 -6.07 2.88 10.83
C LEU A 104 -6.30 4.20 10.10
N HIS A 105 -6.46 5.31 10.85
CA HIS A 105 -6.60 6.63 10.26
C HIS A 105 -5.34 7.07 9.49
N ASN A 106 -4.15 6.84 10.05
CA ASN A 106 -2.89 7.16 9.38
C ASN A 106 -2.65 6.29 8.14
N ILE A 107 -2.99 5.00 8.21
CA ILE A 107 -3.00 4.11 7.03
C ILE A 107 -3.88 4.70 5.94
N LYS A 108 -5.08 5.16 6.29
CA LYS A 108 -6.02 5.74 5.33
C LYS A 108 -5.45 6.96 4.62
N ILE A 109 -4.94 7.94 5.36
CA ILE A 109 -4.36 9.17 4.77
C ILE A 109 -3.23 8.84 3.79
N ALA A 110 -2.33 7.94 4.19
CA ALA A 110 -1.17 7.61 3.38
C ALA A 110 -1.55 6.79 2.13
N VAL A 111 -2.55 5.91 2.22
CA VAL A 111 -3.11 5.21 1.05
C VAL A 111 -3.83 6.19 0.11
N GLU A 112 -4.61 7.15 0.63
CA GLU A 112 -5.26 8.19 -0.18
C GLU A 112 -4.23 9.05 -0.96
N ALA A 113 -3.13 9.42 -0.30
CA ALA A 113 -2.03 10.13 -0.95
C ALA A 113 -1.39 9.26 -2.07
N ALA A 114 -1.21 7.96 -1.83
CA ALA A 114 -0.69 7.05 -2.84
C ALA A 114 -1.65 6.84 -4.04
N MET A 115 -2.96 6.82 -3.79
CA MET A 115 -3.97 6.77 -4.84
C MET A 115 -3.99 8.06 -5.68
N THR A 116 -3.76 9.22 -5.05
CA THR A 116 -3.66 10.50 -5.78
C THR A 116 -2.51 10.48 -6.79
N ASP A 117 -1.32 10.04 -6.35
CA ASP A 117 -0.17 9.88 -7.23
C ASP A 117 -0.41 8.82 -8.33
N TYR A 118 -1.13 7.74 -8.02
CA TYR A 118 -1.54 6.74 -9.01
C TYR A 118 -2.38 7.35 -10.13
N THR A 119 -3.39 8.14 -9.77
CA THR A 119 -4.28 8.80 -10.73
C THR A 119 -3.50 9.76 -11.62
N LEU A 120 -2.62 10.59 -11.04
CA LEU A 120 -1.77 11.52 -11.79
C LEU A 120 -0.82 10.78 -12.76
N ALA A 121 -0.22 9.66 -12.33
CA ALA A 121 0.69 8.90 -13.17
C ALA A 121 0.01 8.16 -14.33
N SER A 122 -1.27 7.81 -14.18
CA SER A 122 -1.98 6.89 -15.08
C SER A 122 -3.02 7.56 -15.98
N PHE A 123 -3.66 8.65 -15.52
CA PHE A 123 -4.81 9.26 -16.20
C PHE A 123 -4.60 10.71 -16.65
N ASP A 124 -3.61 11.43 -16.12
CA ASP A 124 -3.39 12.86 -16.45
C ASP A 124 -2.46 13.04 -17.68
N ARG A 125 -2.69 12.26 -18.74
CA ARG A 125 -1.95 12.30 -20.02
C ARG A 125 -2.76 12.85 -21.17
#